data_AF-A0A2V9BRG3-F1
#
_entry.id   AF-A0A2V9BRG3-F1
#
_cell.length_a   1.000
_cell.length_b   1.000
_cell.length_c   1.000
_cell.angle_alpha   90.00
_cell.angle_beta   90.00
_cell.angle_gamma   90.00
#
_symmetry.space_group_name_H-M   'P 1'
#
loop_
_entity.id
_entity.type
_entity.pdbx_description
1 polymer ?
#
loop_
_entity_poly.entity_id
_entity_poly.type
_entity_poly.pdbx_seq_one_letter_code
_entity_poly.pdbx_strand_id
1 'polypeptide(L)' 'EVARKDVVELGPGDEVKVFMRFRDFLGKYPAHCHNTVHEDHAMMFRWDVVP' A
#
# COMPACT_ATOMS: atom_id res chain seq x y z
N GLU A 1 -12.36 10.64 9.56
CA GLU A 1 -12.91 9.26 9.67
C GLU A 1 -11.88 8.41 10.39
N VAL A 2 -12.24 7.63 11.42
CA VAL A 2 -11.31 6.68 12.07
C VAL A 2 -11.84 5.27 11.82
N ALA A 3 -11.40 4.69 10.71
CA ALA A 3 -11.77 3.34 10.29
C ALA A 3 -10.56 2.67 9.64
N ARG A 4 -10.63 1.34 9.47
CA ARG A 4 -9.63 0.61 8.69
C ARG A 4 -9.76 1.00 7.23
N LYS A 5 -8.63 1.25 6.58
CA LYS A 5 -8.54 1.58 5.16
C LYS A 5 -7.36 0.81 4.56
N ASP A 6 -7.47 0.51 3.29
CA ASP A 6 -6.45 -0.09 2.43
C ASP A 6 -5.80 0.94 1.50
N VAL A 7 -6.47 2.05 1.22
CA VAL A 7 -5.99 3.18 0.42
C VAL A 7 -6.04 4.49 1.20
N VAL A 8 -5.03 5.34 1.01
CA VAL A 8 -4.94 6.69 1.56
C VAL A 8 -4.46 7.66 0.48
N GLU A 9 -5.03 8.86 0.44
CA GLU A 9 -4.60 9.94 -0.44
C GLU A 9 -3.40 10.67 0.18
N LEU A 10 -2.38 10.93 -0.64
CA LEU A 10 -1.20 11.70 -0.25
C LEU A 10 -1.01 12.86 -1.22
N GLY A 11 -1.06 14.08 -0.69
CA GLY A 11 -0.69 15.28 -1.42
C GLY A 11 0.81 15.55 -1.43
N PRO A 12 1.26 16.59 -2.14
CA PRO A 12 2.66 16.98 -2.15
C PRO A 12 3.18 17.35 -0.75
N GLY A 13 4.17 16.60 -0.26
CA GLY A 13 4.80 16.82 1.05
C GLY A 13 4.10 16.13 2.22
N ASP A 14 2.99 15.43 1.98
CA ASP A 14 2.30 14.66 3.02
C ASP A 14 3.10 13.42 3.42
N GLU A 15 2.98 13.05 4.70
CA GLU A 15 3.52 11.81 5.25
C GLU A 15 2.40 11.04 5.98
N VAL A 16 2.38 9.73 5.80
CA VAL A 16 1.45 8.83 6.51
C VAL A 16 2.20 7.72 7.23
N LYS A 17 1.74 7.39 8.43
CA LYS A 17 2.17 6.20 9.17
C LYS A 17 1.10 5.12 9.06
N VAL A 18 1.47 3.97 8.52
CA VAL A 18 0.55 2.85 8.29
C VAL A 18 0.78 1.76 9.34
N PHE A 19 -0.29 1.28 9.97
CA PHE A 19 -0.27 0.13 10.87
C PHE A 19 -1.09 -1.01 10.27
N MET A 20 -0.42 -2.10 9.87
CA MET A 20 -1.05 -3.26 9.22
C MET A 20 -0.76 -4.55 10.00
N ARG A 21 -1.66 -5.53 9.88
CA ARG A 21 -1.46 -6.89 10.41
C ARG A 21 -1.87 -7.91 9.35
N PHE A 22 -0.89 -8.63 8.80
CA PHE A 22 -1.11 -9.80 7.95
C PHE A 22 -1.54 -10.99 8.84
N ARG A 23 -2.60 -11.72 8.48
CA ARG A 23 -3.21 -12.74 9.34
C ARG A 23 -3.28 -14.12 8.71
N ASP A 24 -3.78 -14.20 7.49
CA ASP A 24 -4.30 -15.46 6.97
C ASP A 24 -3.37 -16.12 5.95
N PHE A 25 -2.63 -15.33 5.16
CA PHE A 25 -1.89 -15.81 4.01
C PHE A 25 -0.48 -15.25 3.95
N LEU A 26 0.45 -16.14 3.59
CA LEU A 26 1.83 -15.80 3.23
C LEU A 26 1.92 -15.63 1.71
N GLY A 27 2.86 -14.83 1.24
CA GLY A 27 3.08 -14.64 -0.19
C GLY A 27 3.58 -13.26 -0.58
N LYS A 28 3.52 -13.02 -1.88
CA LYS A 28 3.99 -11.80 -2.54
C LYS A 28 2.79 -10.95 -2.92
N TYR A 29 2.65 -9.77 -2.31
CA TYR A 29 1.52 -8.87 -2.53
C TYR A 29 1.99 -7.52 -3.08
N PRO A 30 1.28 -6.93 -4.05
CA PRO A 30 1.61 -5.60 -4.54
C PRO A 30 1.16 -4.51 -3.55
N ALA A 31 1.87 -3.39 -3.57
CA ALA A 31 1.40 -2.11 -3.08
C ALA A 31 1.90 -1.01 -4.01
N HIS A 32 1.07 -0.04 -4.35
CA HIS A 32 1.38 0.91 -5.42
C HIS A 32 0.58 2.20 -5.26
N CYS A 33 0.92 3.20 -6.08
CA CYS A 33 0.05 4.34 -6.30
C CYS A 33 -1.21 3.88 -7.07
N HIS A 34 -2.40 4.17 -6.55
CA HIS A 34 -3.65 3.80 -7.22
C HIS A 34 -4.04 4.74 -8.37
N ASN A 35 -3.13 5.65 -8.76
CA ASN A 35 -3.20 6.33 -10.05
C ASN A 35 -2.58 5.40 -11.10
N THR A 36 -3.41 4.89 -12.00
CA THR A 36 -3.01 3.88 -13.00
C THR A 36 -1.87 4.34 -13.90
N VAL A 37 -1.79 5.65 -14.22
CA VAL A 37 -0.66 6.17 -15.01
C VAL A 37 0.63 6.03 -14.21
N HIS A 38 0.63 6.37 -12.92
CA HIS A 38 1.85 6.22 -12.11
C HIS A 38 2.19 4.75 -11.86
N GLU A 39 1.18 3.91 -11.63
CA GLU A 39 1.32 2.45 -11.49
C GLU A 39 2.02 1.83 -12.70
N ASP A 40 1.50 2.07 -13.91
CA ASP A 40 2.04 1.55 -15.16
C ASP A 40 3.45 2.09 -15.46
N HIS A 41 3.80 3.26 -14.90
CA HIS A 41 5.15 3.83 -14.92
C HIS A 41 5.98 3.41 -13.69
N ALA A 42 5.79 2.18 -13.22
CA ALA A 42 6.58 1.51 -12.19
C ALA A 42 6.50 2.13 -10.77
N MET A 43 5.45 2.89 -10.45
CA MET A 43 5.18 3.35 -9.08
C MET A 43 4.51 2.25 -8.23
N MET A 44 5.14 1.08 -8.22
CA MET A 44 4.71 -0.13 -7.55
C MET A 44 5.87 -0.77 -6.79
N PHE A 45 5.56 -1.30 -5.61
CA PHE A 45 6.46 -2.09 -4.79
C PHE A 45 5.74 -3.34 -4.27
N ARG A 46 6.48 -4.21 -3.59
CA ARG A 46 6.01 -5.53 -3.17
C ARG A 46 6.22 -5.75 -1.68
N TRP A 47 5.21 -6.32 -1.04
CA TRP A 47 5.31 -6.93 0.28
C TRP A 47 5.58 -8.43 0.15
N ASP A 48 6.63 -8.90 0.80
CA ASP A 48 6.89 -10.32 0.98
C ASP A 48 6.48 -10.71 2.40
N VAL A 49 5.29 -11.31 2.51
CA VAL A 49 4.73 -11.78 3.78
C VAL A 49 5.24 -13.20 4.02
N VAL A 50 6.14 -13.33 4.98
CA VAL A 50 6.83 -14.56 5.36
C VAL A 50 6.47 -14.97 6.79
N PRO A 51 6.73 -16.23 7.21
CA PRO A 51 6.52 -16.67 8.58
C PRO A 51 7.27 -15.82 9.62
#